data_AF-W8W096-F1
#
_entry.id   AF-W8W096-F1
#
_cell.length_a   1.000
_cell.length_b   1.000
_cell.length_c   1.000
_cell.angle_alpha   90.00
_cell.angle_beta   90.00
_cell.angle_gamma   90.00
#
_symmetry.space_group_name_H-M   'P 1'
#
loop_
_entity.id
_entity.type
_entity.pdbx_description
1 polymer ?
#
loop_
_entity_poly.entity_id
_entity_poly.type
_entity_poly.pdbx_seq_one_letter_code
_entity_poly.pdbx_strand_id
1 'polypeptide(L)' 'MSKTYFYSSIVALLLTLTWLGYELSLRHFVKWHFLVAGGIHFLLAIIINRQFTKKDINYLGWIHVVLAVVFFGYGHFS' A
#
# COMPACT_ATOMS: atom_id res chain seq x y z
N MET A 1 0.17 -15.32 -10.43
CA MET A 1 0.85 -14.01 -10.49
C MET A 1 2.24 -14.14 -11.11
N SER A 2 2.60 -13.24 -12.03
CA SER A 2 3.94 -13.20 -12.62
C SER A 2 4.99 -12.67 -11.63
N LYS A 3 6.27 -12.96 -11.89
CA LYS A 3 7.39 -12.47 -11.07
C LYS A 3 7.43 -10.94 -11.04
N THR A 4 7.11 -10.28 -12.15
CA THR A 4 7.10 -8.81 -12.25
C THR A 4 6.14 -8.19 -11.24
N TYR A 5 4.89 -8.64 -11.19
CA TYR A 5 3.91 -8.12 -10.24
C TYR A 5 4.29 -8.40 -8.78
N PHE A 6 4.90 -9.56 -8.53
CA PHE A 6 5.45 -9.88 -7.20
C PHE A 6 6.51 -8.85 -6.79
N TYR A 7 7.54 -8.66 -7.61
CA TYR A 7 8.62 -7.72 -7.29
C TYR A 7 8.15 -6.28 -7.23
N SER A 8 7.24 -5.85 -8.11
CA SER A 8 6.64 -4.50 -8.04
C SER A 8 5.88 -4.29 -6.73
N SER A 9 5.14 -5.29 -6.24
CA SER A 9 4.45 -5.24 -4.95
C SER A 9 5.44 -5.13 -3.79
N ILE A 10 6.53 -5.91 -3.79
CA ILE A 10 7.58 -5.82 -2.77
C ILE A 10 8.26 -4.44 -2.80
N VAL A 11 8.61 -3.92 -3.97
CA VAL A 11 9.23 -2.59 -4.11
C VAL A 11 8.30 -1.50 -3.58
N ALA A 12 7.00 -1.56 -3.90
CA ALA A 12 6.03 -0.60 -3.37
C ALA A 12 5.96 -0.65 -1.84
N LEU A 13 5.96 -1.83 -1.23
CA LEU A 13 5.97 -1.98 0.22
C LEU A 13 7.24 -1.39 0.85
N LEU A 14 8.41 -1.64 0.27
CA LEU A 14 9.67 -1.07 0.75
C LEU A 14 9.68 0.46 0.65
N LEU A 15 9.21 1.02 -0.47
CA LEU A 15 9.09 2.46 -0.65
C LEU A 15 8.14 3.09 0.37
N THR A 16 7.02 2.44 0.66
CA THR A 16 6.08 2.88 1.69
C THR A 16 6.72 2.88 3.07
N LEU A 17 7.52 1.86 3.42
CA LEU A 17 8.24 1.83 4.70
C LEU A 17 9.29 2.95 4.79
N THR A 18 10.05 3.18 3.72
CA THR A 18 11.01 4.29 3.65
C THR A 18 10.32 5.65 3.78
N TRP A 19 9.21 5.84 3.08
CA TRP A 19 8.39 7.06 3.17
C TRP A 19 7.80 7.24 4.58
N LEU A 20 7.30 6.18 5.22
CA LEU A 20 6.83 6.24 6.60
C LEU A 20 7.95 6.66 7.56
N GLY A 21 9.17 6.14 7.37
CA GLY A 21 10.33 6.58 8.15
C GLY A 21 10.61 8.08 7.99
N TYR A 22 10.42 8.62 6.79
CA TYR A 22 10.50 10.07 6.54
C TYR A 22 9.35 10.82 7.24
N GLU A 23 8.09 10.38 7.12
CA GLU A 23 6.96 11.03 7.79
C GLU A 23 7.10 11.05 9.31
N LEU A 24 7.58 9.96 9.91
CA LEU A 24 7.84 9.89 11.36
C LEU A 24 8.93 10.87 11.82
N SER A 25 9.77 11.37 10.91
CA SER A 25 10.78 12.39 11.22
C SER A 25 10.24 13.82 11.17
N LEU A 26 9.04 14.02 10.62
CA LEU A 26 8.38 15.32 10.59
C LEU A 26 7.78 15.66 11.95
N ARG A 27 7.75 16.97 12.27
CA ARG A 27 7.12 17.47 13.51
C ARG A 27 5.59 17.34 13.51
N HIS A 28 4.99 17.28 12.33
CA HIS A 28 3.56 17.07 12.14
C HIS A 28 3.37 16.23 10.87
N PHE A 29 2.41 15.33 10.91
CA PHE A 29 2.08 14.48 9.77
C PHE A 29 1.32 15.26 8.70
N VAL A 30 1.68 15.05 7.44
CA VAL A 30 1.03 15.72 6.31
C VAL A 30 -0.11 14.84 5.78
N LYS A 31 -1.36 15.18 6.13
CA LYS A 31 -2.57 14.38 5.82
C LYS A 31 -2.64 13.91 4.37
N TRP A 32 -2.35 14.79 3.42
CA TRP A 32 -2.43 14.48 1.99
C TRP A 32 -1.45 13.38 1.56
N HIS A 33 -0.28 13.26 2.20
CA HIS A 33 0.67 12.20 1.89
C HIS A 33 0.10 10.81 2.26
N PHE A 34 -0.63 10.70 3.36
CA PHE A 34 -1.33 9.47 3.75
C PHE A 34 -2.47 9.13 2.77
N LEU A 35 -3.25 10.12 2.32
CA LEU A 35 -4.28 9.88 1.30
C LEU A 35 -3.67 9.36 -0.02
N VAL A 36 -2.53 9.89 -0.45
CA VAL A 36 -1.79 9.40 -1.64
C VAL A 36 -1.31 7.97 -1.43
N ALA A 37 -0.66 7.69 -0.30
CA ALA A 37 -0.19 6.36 0.02
C ALA A 37 -1.36 5.37 0.02
N GLY A 38 -2.50 5.74 0.62
CA GLY A 38 -3.74 4.97 0.59
C GLY A 38 -4.21 4.68 -0.83
N GLY A 39 -4.24 5.69 -1.70
CA GLY A 39 -4.62 5.54 -3.11
C GLY A 39 -3.69 4.62 -3.90
N ILE A 40 -2.37 4.73 -3.70
CA ILE A 40 -1.39 3.85 -4.34
C ILE A 40 -1.62 2.39 -3.91
N HIS A 41 -1.78 2.15 -2.62
CA HIS A 41 -2.05 0.80 -2.11
C HIS A 41 -3.40 0.25 -2.56
N PHE A 42 -4.43 1.10 -2.69
CA PHE A 42 -5.72 0.70 -3.26
C PHE A 42 -5.59 0.24 -4.72
N LEU A 43 -4.88 0.99 -5.57
CA LEU A 43 -4.64 0.62 -6.96
C LEU A 43 -3.82 -0.67 -7.07
N LEU A 44 -2.77 -0.80 -6.25
CA LEU A 44 -1.96 -2.03 -6.21
C LEU A 44 -2.77 -3.23 -5.75
N ALA A 45 -3.67 -3.09 -4.78
CA ALA A 45 -4.57 -4.17 -4.35
C ALA A 45 -5.41 -4.67 -5.53
N ILE A 46 -5.99 -3.77 -6.33
CA ILE A 46 -6.77 -4.14 -7.53
C ILE A 46 -5.89 -4.87 -8.54
N ILE A 47 -4.71 -4.33 -8.86
CA ILE A 47 -3.79 -4.92 -9.84
C ILE A 47 -3.37 -6.32 -9.39
N ILE A 48 -2.91 -6.48 -8.16
CA ILE A 48 -2.41 -7.75 -7.63
C ILE A 48 -3.54 -8.79 -7.50
N ASN A 49 -4.74 -8.40 -7.06
CA ASN A 49 -5.89 -9.30 -7.02
C ASN A 49 -6.27 -9.85 -8.39
N ARG A 50 -6.18 -9.04 -9.47
CA ARG A 50 -6.43 -9.51 -10.83
C ARG A 50 -5.42 -10.55 -11.33
N GLN A 51 -4.23 -10.64 -10.72
CA GLN A 51 -3.18 -11.59 -11.09
C GLN A 51 -3.28 -12.95 -10.37
N PHE A 52 -4.26 -13.10 -9.48
CA PHE A 52 -4.53 -14.32 -8.72
C PHE A 52 -5.77 -15.02 -9.27
N THR A 53 -5.55 -15.93 -10.23
CA THR A 53 -6.62 -16.73 -10.84
C THR A 53 -6.72 -18.16 -10.29
N LYS A 54 -5.74 -18.62 -9.49
CA LYS A 54 -5.62 -20.04 -9.09
C LYS A 54 -5.15 -20.32 -7.65
N LYS A 55 -4.73 -19.32 -6.86
CA LYS A 55 -4.31 -19.57 -5.46
C LYS A 55 -5.46 -19.23 -4.50
N ASP A 56 -5.65 -20.06 -3.48
CA ASP A 56 -6.72 -19.91 -2.50
C ASP A 56 -6.60 -18.62 -1.67
N ILE A 57 -5.38 -18.11 -1.44
CA ILE A 57 -5.15 -16.90 -0.63
C ILE A 57 -4.13 -15.96 -1.30
N ASN A 58 -4.52 -14.70 -1.48
CA ASN A 58 -3.68 -13.62 -2.01
C ASN A 58 -3.17 -12.67 -0.92
N TYR A 59 -2.20 -13.12 -0.13
CA TYR A 59 -1.64 -12.34 0.98
C TYR A 59 -1.17 -10.93 0.57
N LEU A 60 -0.54 -10.77 -0.59
CA LEU A 60 -0.09 -9.45 -1.06
C LEU A 60 -1.26 -8.51 -1.35
N GLY A 61 -2.33 -9.02 -1.98
CA GLY A 61 -3.56 -8.27 -2.17
C GLY A 61 -4.14 -7.79 -0.84
N TRP A 62 -4.24 -8.68 0.15
CA TRP A 62 -4.71 -8.33 1.50
C TRP A 62 -3.84 -7.27 2.18
N ILE A 63 -2.52 -7.37 2.09
CA ILE A 63 -1.59 -6.37 2.65
C ILE A 63 -1.85 -5.00 2.02
N HIS A 64 -1.98 -4.91 0.70
CA HIS A 64 -2.29 -3.65 0.03
C HIS A 64 -3.67 -3.09 0.42
N VAL A 65 -4.69 -3.93 0.59
CA VAL A 65 -6.01 -3.49 1.08
C VAL A 65 -5.91 -2.91 2.50
N VAL A 66 -5.23 -3.61 3.42
CA VAL A 66 -5.08 -3.14 4.80
C VAL A 66 -4.34 -1.80 4.84
N LEU A 67 -3.24 -1.66 4.09
CA LEU A 67 -2.51 -0.39 4.00
C LEU A 67 -3.35 0.73 3.41
N ALA A 68 -4.16 0.44 2.38
CA ALA A 68 -5.08 1.42 1.81
C ALA A 68 -6.07 1.94 2.86
N VAL A 69 -6.71 1.04 3.60
CA VAL A 69 -7.68 1.40 4.66
C VAL A 69 -7.01 2.20 5.77
N VAL A 70 -5.85 1.74 6.25
CA VAL A 70 -5.11 2.41 7.33
C VAL A 70 -4.69 3.82 6.91
N PHE A 71 -4.11 4.00 5.72
CA PHE A 71 -3.64 5.30 5.28
C PHE A 71 -4.76 6.26 4.89
N PHE A 72 -5.84 5.77 4.25
CA PHE A 72 -7.02 6.61 4.04
C PHE A 72 -7.68 7.02 5.36
N GLY A 73 -7.86 6.09 6.28
CA GLY A 73 -8.40 6.37 7.61
C GLY A 73 -7.55 7.41 8.35
N TYR A 74 -6.23 7.20 8.38
CA TYR A 74 -5.34 8.16 8.99
C TYR A 74 -5.40 9.53 8.31
N GLY A 75 -5.26 9.61 6.98
CA GLY A 75 -5.29 10.87 6.25
C GLY A 75 -6.62 11.63 6.32
N HIS A 76 -7.73 10.92 6.59
CA HIS A 76 -9.05 11.52 6.72
C HIS A 76 -9.37 11.98 8.15
N PHE A 77 -8.97 11.23 9.17
CA PHE A 77 -9.34 11.47 10.57
C PHE A 77 -8.24 12.12 11.44
N SER A 78 -6.98 12.13 11.01
CA SER A 78 -5.93 12.97 11.62
C SER A 78 -6.16 14.44 11.32
#